data_AF-A0A3B3ZLV1-F1
#
_entry.id   AF-A0A3B3ZLV1-F1
#
_cell.length_a   1.000
_cell.length_b   1.000
_cell.length_c   1.000
_cell.angle_alpha   90.00
_cell.angle_beta   90.00
_cell.angle_gamma   90.00
#
_symmetry.space_group_name_H-M   'P 1'
#
loop_
_entity.id
_entity.type
_entity.pdbx_description
1 polymer ?
#
loop_
_entity_poly.entity_id
_entity_poly.type
_entity_poly.pdbx_seq_one_letter_code
_entity_poly.pdbx_strand_id
1 'polypeptide(L)'
;MCIVLCIVLCIVLLNPCCYLPCQNQGVCVRYAEDEYECDCVRTGFYGENCTVPEFWTRVRLFLRPSPGVVHFILTHFSWIWDIVNSTSMREFLMRLVLTVRSNFIPSPPTYNSKYSYLSWESYYNVSYYTRLLPPVPEDCPTPLGVRGEHCSILIDRLTYIIT
;
A
#
# COMPACT_ATOMS: atom_id res chain seq x y z
N MET A 1 -25.50 30.45 -16.27
CA MET A 1 -24.44 29.88 -17.13
C MET A 1 -23.16 29.54 -16.35
N CYS A 2 -22.76 30.26 -15.29
CA CYS A 2 -21.59 29.91 -14.47
C CYS A 2 -21.74 28.61 -13.65
N ILE A 3 -22.95 28.27 -13.18
CA ILE A 3 -23.18 27.09 -12.33
C ILE A 3 -23.05 25.79 -13.15
N VAL A 4 -23.59 25.78 -14.37
CA VAL A 4 -23.48 24.63 -15.29
C VAL A 4 -22.04 24.46 -15.77
N LEU A 5 -21.31 25.56 -16.00
CA LEU A 5 -19.89 25.52 -16.36
C LEU A 5 -19.03 24.98 -15.21
N CYS A 6 -19.37 25.30 -13.94
CA CYS A 6 -18.66 24.81 -12.76
C CYS A 6 -18.92 23.31 -12.49
N ILE A 7 -20.16 22.85 -12.68
CA ILE A 7 -20.51 21.42 -12.57
C ILE A 7 -19.83 20.62 -13.68
N VAL A 8 -19.82 21.12 -14.91
CA VAL A 8 -19.15 20.44 -16.05
C VAL A 8 -17.63 20.45 -15.90
N LEU A 9 -17.02 21.51 -15.35
CA LEU A 9 -15.56 21.54 -15.07
C LEU A 9 -15.16 20.54 -13.96
N CYS A 10 -16.03 20.33 -12.96
CA CYS A 10 -15.71 19.48 -11.81
C CYS A 10 -15.76 17.98 -12.16
N ILE A 11 -16.48 17.59 -13.23
CA ILE A 11 -16.59 16.20 -13.69
C ILE A 11 -15.41 15.81 -14.60
N VAL A 12 -14.79 16.77 -15.30
CA VAL A 12 -13.77 16.54 -16.35
C VAL A 12 -12.32 16.64 -15.82
N LEU A 13 -12.12 16.92 -14.53
CA LEU A 13 -10.77 17.14 -13.97
C LEU A 13 -10.48 16.27 -12.74
N LEU A 14 -11.17 15.14 -12.62
CA LEU A 14 -10.93 14.21 -11.52
C LEU A 14 -9.70 13.36 -11.82
N ASN A 15 -8.69 13.46 -10.96
CA ASN A 15 -7.49 12.65 -11.09
C ASN A 15 -7.87 11.15 -10.98
N PRO A 16 -7.61 10.33 -12.02
CA PRO A 16 -7.98 8.91 -12.01
C PRO A 16 -7.31 8.11 -10.87
N CYS A 17 -6.16 8.56 -10.38
CA CYS A 17 -5.48 7.93 -9.24
C CYS A 17 -6.24 8.12 -7.90
N CYS A 18 -7.23 9.00 -7.82
CA CYS A 18 -8.07 9.15 -6.62
C CYS A 18 -8.91 7.89 -6.31
N TYR A 19 -9.17 7.04 -7.31
CA TYR A 19 -9.86 5.77 -7.14
C TYR A 19 -8.95 4.66 -6.59
N LEU A 20 -7.64 4.91 -6.48
CA LEU A 20 -6.60 3.90 -6.18
C LEU A 20 -6.78 2.62 -7.01
N PRO A 21 -6.75 2.70 -8.35
CA PRO A 21 -7.04 1.57 -9.23
C PRO A 21 -5.97 0.47 -9.13
N CYS A 22 -4.69 0.85 -9.03
CA CYS A 22 -3.56 -0.08 -9.01
C CYS A 22 -3.52 -0.92 -7.73
N GLN A 23 -3.56 -2.24 -7.88
CA GLN A 23 -3.50 -3.19 -6.76
C GLN A 23 -2.09 -3.75 -6.55
N ASN A 24 -1.89 -4.52 -5.48
CA ASN A 24 -0.68 -5.32 -5.24
C ASN A 24 0.65 -4.55 -5.32
N GLN A 25 0.70 -3.33 -4.77
CA GLN A 25 1.88 -2.44 -4.78
C GLN A 25 2.21 -1.85 -6.16
N GLY A 26 1.29 -1.90 -7.13
CA GLY A 26 1.42 -1.15 -8.37
C GLY A 26 1.38 0.36 -8.13
N VAL A 27 2.15 1.12 -8.91
CA VAL A 27 2.25 2.59 -8.80
C VAL A 27 1.35 3.25 -9.85
N CYS A 28 0.44 4.12 -9.42
CA CYS A 28 -0.43 4.87 -10.33
C CYS A 28 0.33 6.07 -10.90
N VAL A 29 0.44 6.13 -12.23
CA VAL A 29 1.03 7.24 -12.95
C VAL A 29 -0.05 7.87 -13.83
N ARG A 30 -0.24 9.18 -13.71
CA ARG A 30 -1.15 9.93 -14.58
C ARG A 30 -0.40 10.31 -15.86
N TYR A 31 -0.93 9.92 -17.02
CA TYR A 31 -0.30 10.16 -18.32
C TYR A 31 -0.96 11.29 -19.11
N ALA A 32 -2.29 11.44 -19.00
CA ALA A 32 -3.07 12.52 -19.62
C ALA A 32 -4.08 13.13 -18.62
N GLU A 33 -4.93 14.06 -19.08
CA GLU A 33 -5.93 14.68 -18.20
C GLU A 33 -6.83 13.63 -17.53
N ASP A 34 -7.30 12.62 -18.27
CA ASP A 34 -8.21 11.58 -17.76
C ASP A 34 -7.63 10.15 -17.79
N GLU A 35 -6.39 9.98 -18.23
CA GLU A 35 -5.77 8.65 -18.39
C GLU A 35 -4.72 8.37 -17.32
N TYR A 36 -4.72 7.12 -16.84
CA TYR A 36 -3.74 6.59 -15.91
C TYR A 36 -3.15 5.29 -16.45
N GLU A 37 -1.94 5.00 -15.99
CA GLU A 37 -1.28 3.72 -16.20
C GLU A 37 -0.73 3.23 -14.86
N CYS A 38 -0.85 1.93 -14.61
CA CYS A 38 -0.26 1.30 -13.44
C CYS A 38 1.09 0.67 -13.78
N ASP A 39 2.14 1.13 -13.13
CA ASP A 39 3.43 0.44 -13.18
C ASP A 39 3.37 -0.80 -12.27
N CYS A 40 3.26 -1.99 -12.89
CA CYS A 40 3.20 -3.28 -12.21
C CYS A 40 4.59 -3.96 -12.08
N VAL A 41 5.69 -3.27 -12.38
CA VAL A 41 7.03 -3.88 -12.39
C VAL A 41 7.38 -4.49 -11.04
N ARG A 42 7.87 -5.74 -11.07
CA ARG A 42 8.29 -6.52 -9.88
C ARG A 42 7.21 -6.77 -8.83
N THR A 43 5.93 -6.52 -9.13
CA THR A 43 4.81 -6.92 -8.26
C THR A 43 4.47 -8.41 -8.39
N GLY A 44 4.83 -9.03 -9.52
CA GLY A 44 4.41 -10.41 -9.86
C GLY A 44 2.97 -10.49 -10.39
N PHE A 45 2.40 -9.34 -10.77
CA PHE A 45 1.08 -9.19 -11.39
C PHE A 45 1.20 -8.37 -12.68
N TYR A 46 0.20 -8.52 -13.55
CA TYR A 46 0.06 -7.78 -14.80
C TYR A 46 -1.40 -7.38 -15.06
N GLY A 47 -1.63 -6.70 -16.19
CA GLY A 47 -2.92 -6.11 -16.57
C GLY A 47 -3.02 -4.65 -16.14
N GLU A 48 -4.10 -3.97 -16.58
CA GLU A 48 -4.27 -2.52 -16.38
C GLU A 48 -4.20 -2.09 -14.91
N ASN A 49 -4.70 -2.92 -13.98
CA ASN A 49 -4.76 -2.62 -12.54
C ASN A 49 -3.85 -3.51 -11.67
N CYS A 50 -2.89 -4.21 -12.26
CA CYS A 50 -2.01 -5.16 -11.56
C CYS A 50 -2.78 -6.24 -10.77
N THR A 51 -3.87 -6.76 -11.32
CA THR A 51 -4.74 -7.74 -10.66
C THR A 51 -4.50 -9.18 -11.11
N VAL A 52 -3.93 -9.38 -12.30
CA VAL A 52 -3.75 -10.72 -12.87
C VAL A 52 -2.41 -11.29 -12.41
N PRO A 53 -2.38 -12.38 -11.61
CA PRO A 53 -1.14 -12.92 -11.09
C PRO A 53 -0.39 -13.73 -12.15
N GLU A 54 0.94 -13.65 -12.12
CA GLU A 54 1.82 -14.61 -12.79
C GLU A 54 1.67 -16.02 -12.18
N PHE A 55 2.19 -17.04 -12.88
CA PHE A 55 2.09 -18.44 -12.43
C PHE A 55 2.68 -18.64 -11.03
N TRP A 56 3.91 -18.19 -10.78
CA TRP A 56 4.56 -18.34 -9.47
C TRP A 56 3.89 -17.54 -8.37
N THR A 57 3.38 -16.34 -8.68
CA THR A 57 2.60 -15.52 -7.76
C THR A 57 1.32 -16.25 -7.36
N ARG A 58 0.62 -16.86 -8.32
CA ARG A 58 -0.59 -17.67 -8.06
C ARG A 58 -0.31 -18.83 -7.11
N VAL A 59 0.77 -19.58 -7.36
CA VAL A 59 1.18 -20.70 -6.47
C VAL A 59 1.52 -20.18 -5.07
N ARG A 60 2.28 -19.08 -4.96
CA ARG A 60 2.64 -18.47 -3.67
C ARG A 60 1.39 -18.02 -2.90
N LEU A 61 0.43 -17.38 -3.56
CA LEU A 61 -0.82 -16.94 -2.93
C LEU A 61 -1.66 -18.12 -2.43
N PHE A 62 -1.70 -19.21 -3.20
CA PHE A 62 -2.41 -20.42 -2.80
C PHE A 62 -1.78 -21.10 -1.57
N LEU A 63 -0.45 -21.13 -1.48
CA LEU A 63 0.28 -21.73 -0.36
C LEU A 63 0.42 -20.81 0.86
N ARG A 64 0.17 -19.51 0.72
CA ARG A 64 0.36 -18.54 1.80
C ARG A 64 -0.74 -18.70 2.85
N PRO A 65 -0.43 -19.15 4.08
CA PRO A 65 -1.42 -19.23 5.15
C PRO A 65 -1.88 -17.83 5.58
N SER A 66 -3.10 -17.76 6.14
CA SER A 66 -3.60 -16.51 6.70
C SER A 66 -2.79 -16.07 7.92
N PRO A 67 -2.69 -14.76 8.21
CA PRO A 67 -1.97 -14.27 9.39
C PRO A 67 -2.48 -14.86 10.71
N GLY A 68 -3.78 -15.15 10.80
CA GLY A 68 -4.39 -15.80 11.97
C GLY A 68 -3.89 -17.23 12.18
N VAL A 69 -3.78 -18.02 11.10
CA VAL A 69 -3.24 -19.39 11.16
C VAL A 69 -1.76 -19.37 11.55
N VAL A 70 -0.97 -18.46 10.98
CA VAL A 70 0.44 -18.29 11.36
C VAL A 70 0.58 -17.96 12.85
N HIS A 71 -0.22 -17.02 13.35
CA HIS A 71 -0.22 -16.64 14.76
C HIS A 71 -0.62 -17.80 15.67
N PHE A 72 -1.63 -18.58 15.28
CA PHE A 72 -2.05 -19.77 16.01
C PHE A 72 -0.93 -20.81 16.10
N ILE A 73 -0.26 -21.13 14.98
CA ILE A 73 0.84 -22.09 14.93
C ILE A 73 2.01 -21.64 15.83
N LEU A 74 2.34 -20.34 15.81
CA LEU A 74 3.42 -19.76 16.61
C LEU A 74 3.16 -19.74 18.12
N THR A 75 1.89 -19.76 18.56
CA THR A 75 1.53 -19.57 19.98
C THR A 75 1.03 -20.83 20.69
N HIS A 76 0.37 -21.76 19.98
CA HIS A 76 -0.33 -22.88 20.63
C HIS A 76 0.54 -24.12 20.88
N PHE A 77 1.57 -24.37 20.06
CA PHE A 77 2.35 -25.61 20.09
C PHE A 77 3.72 -25.45 20.77
N SER A 78 3.74 -25.10 22.05
CA SER A 78 4.99 -24.82 22.79
C SER A 78 6.01 -25.97 22.73
N TRP A 79 5.58 -27.22 22.90
CA TRP A 79 6.47 -28.38 22.87
C TRP A 79 7.21 -28.56 21.53
N ILE A 80 6.56 -28.23 20.41
CA ILE A 80 7.19 -28.25 19.08
C ILE A 80 8.23 -27.15 19.01
N TRP A 81 7.88 -25.95 19.49
CA TRP A 81 8.79 -24.80 19.47
C TRP A 81 10.01 -24.99 20.38
N ASP A 82 9.89 -25.70 21.51
CA ASP A 82 11.03 -26.04 22.37
C ASP A 82 12.05 -26.95 21.65
N ILE A 83 11.56 -27.91 20.86
CA ILE A 83 12.39 -28.77 20.00
C ILE A 83 13.02 -27.94 18.87
N VAL A 84 12.24 -27.08 18.23
CA VAL A 84 12.74 -26.23 17.13
C VAL A 84 13.79 -25.23 17.62
N ASN A 85 13.61 -24.67 18.81
CA ASN A 85 14.49 -23.66 19.38
C ASN A 85 15.83 -24.25 19.86
N SER A 86 15.86 -25.53 20.21
CA SER A 86 17.10 -26.24 20.59
C SER A 86 17.90 -26.78 19.40
N THR A 87 17.34 -26.77 18.19
CA THR A 87 17.99 -27.23 16.96
C THR A 87 18.42 -26.07 16.06
N SER A 88 19.25 -26.35 15.04
CA SER A 88 19.67 -25.35 14.03
C SER A 88 18.51 -24.81 13.18
N MET A 89 17.32 -25.44 13.23
CA MET A 89 16.13 -24.95 12.53
C MET A 89 15.70 -23.56 12.99
N ARG A 90 15.98 -23.21 14.26
CA ARG A 90 15.77 -21.87 14.80
C ARG A 90 16.38 -20.79 13.91
N GLU A 91 17.65 -20.95 13.52
CA GLU A 91 18.35 -19.96 12.70
C GLU A 91 17.77 -19.85 11.30
N PHE A 92 17.42 -20.99 10.69
CA PHE A 92 16.78 -21.01 9.38
C PHE A 92 15.43 -20.29 9.40
N LEU A 93 14.59 -20.58 10.39
CA LEU A 93 13.29 -19.94 10.56
C LEU A 93 13.43 -18.44 10.85
N MET A 94 14.38 -18.05 11.71
CA MET A 94 14.65 -16.63 11.96
C MET A 94 15.12 -15.90 10.70
N ARG A 95 16.03 -16.48 9.91
CA ARG A 95 16.44 -15.91 8.62
C ARG A 95 15.26 -15.79 7.66
N LEU A 96 14.39 -16.79 7.61
CA LEU A 96 13.17 -16.75 6.80
C LEU A 96 12.23 -15.61 7.25
N VAL A 97 11.96 -15.50 8.55
CA VAL A 97 11.10 -14.43 9.10
C VAL A 97 11.68 -13.05 8.80
N LEU A 98 13.00 -12.86 8.99
CA LEU A 98 13.66 -11.60 8.71
C LEU A 98 13.57 -11.22 7.23
N THR A 99 13.89 -12.14 6.33
CA THR A 99 13.85 -11.89 4.87
C THR A 99 12.44 -11.61 4.37
N VAL A 100 11.44 -12.39 4.80
CA VAL A 100 10.04 -12.15 4.40
C VAL A 100 9.54 -10.79 4.88
N ARG A 101 9.91 -10.37 6.10
CA ARG A 101 9.50 -9.07 6.65
C ARG A 101 10.25 -7.90 6.02
N SER A 102 11.56 -8.01 5.82
CA SER A 102 12.36 -6.94 5.23
C SER A 102 11.97 -6.65 3.79
N ASN A 103 11.57 -7.68 3.03
CA ASN A 103 11.16 -7.53 1.63
C ASN A 103 9.89 -6.68 1.43
N PHE A 104 9.10 -6.43 2.48
CA PHE A 104 7.96 -5.51 2.41
C PHE A 104 8.36 -4.03 2.55
N ILE A 105 9.58 -3.74 2.98
CA ILE A 105 10.06 -2.37 3.19
C ILE A 105 10.96 -2.01 1.99
N PRO A 106 10.57 -1.02 1.17
CA PRO A 106 11.41 -0.59 0.06
C PRO A 106 12.68 0.06 0.61
N SER A 107 13.81 -0.36 0.07
CA SER A 107 15.11 0.29 0.28
C SER A 107 15.75 0.46 -1.11
N PRO A 108 16.04 1.69 -1.57
CA PRO A 108 16.02 3.00 -0.88
C PRO A 108 14.61 3.55 -0.54
N PRO A 109 14.50 4.60 0.31
CA PRO A 109 13.22 5.26 0.61
C PRO A 109 12.58 5.86 -0.64
N THR A 110 11.25 5.85 -0.71
CA THR A 110 10.48 6.20 -1.92
C THR A 110 9.80 7.57 -1.80
N TYR A 111 8.72 7.65 -1.03
CA TYR A 111 7.84 8.82 -0.94
C TYR A 111 8.03 9.57 0.37
N ASN A 112 7.58 10.82 0.43
CA ASN A 112 7.51 11.56 1.68
C ASN A 112 6.20 12.34 1.78
N SER A 113 6.10 13.29 2.73
CA SER A 113 4.89 14.11 2.89
C SER A 113 4.67 15.13 1.77
N LYS A 114 5.69 15.46 0.99
CA LYS A 114 5.65 16.49 -0.06
C LYS A 114 5.63 15.92 -1.48
N TYR A 115 6.38 14.85 -1.72
CA TYR A 115 6.56 14.20 -3.01
C TYR A 115 5.92 12.81 -3.00
N SER A 116 4.95 12.61 -3.89
CA SER A 116 4.22 11.36 -4.11
C SER A 116 4.87 10.43 -5.15
N TYR A 117 6.02 10.83 -5.70
CA TYR A 117 6.79 10.10 -6.70
C TYR A 117 8.25 9.99 -6.26
N LEU A 118 9.01 9.09 -6.90
CA LEU A 118 10.44 8.93 -6.62
C LEU A 118 11.19 10.17 -7.10
N SER A 119 11.94 10.81 -6.21
CA SER A 119 12.71 12.02 -6.51
C SER A 119 14.05 12.00 -5.78
N TRP A 120 15.02 12.76 -6.29
CA TRP A 120 16.31 12.90 -5.60
C TRP A 120 16.16 13.57 -4.23
N GLU A 121 15.22 14.52 -4.12
CA GLU A 121 14.90 15.19 -2.87
C GLU A 121 14.31 14.24 -1.82
N SER A 122 13.42 13.33 -2.21
CA SER A 122 12.86 12.34 -1.28
C SER A 122 13.90 11.32 -0.81
N TYR A 123 14.94 11.06 -1.62
CA TYR A 123 16.04 10.18 -1.28
C TYR A 123 17.09 10.85 -0.36
N TYR A 124 17.51 12.07 -0.69
CA TYR A 124 18.64 12.74 -0.03
C TYR A 124 18.22 13.46 1.27
N ASN A 125 17.02 14.03 1.33
CA ASN A 125 16.62 14.89 2.44
C ASN A 125 16.09 14.08 3.64
N VAL A 126 16.98 13.79 4.58
CA VAL A 126 16.70 13.00 5.80
C VAL A 126 15.78 13.74 6.79
N SER A 127 15.51 15.03 6.58
CA SER A 127 14.54 15.76 7.42
C SER A 127 13.11 15.25 7.23
N TYR A 128 12.82 14.62 6.09
CA TYR A 128 11.50 14.04 5.81
C TYR A 128 11.42 12.59 6.26
N TYR A 129 10.29 12.23 6.86
CA TYR A 129 9.94 10.82 7.04
C TYR A 129 9.51 10.20 5.71
N THR A 130 10.08 9.03 5.41
CA THR A 130 9.64 8.23 4.27
C THR A 130 8.26 7.62 4.52
N ARG A 131 7.49 7.46 3.45
CA ARG A 131 6.17 6.81 3.47
C ARG A 131 6.19 5.60 2.55
N LEU A 132 5.52 4.52 2.98
CA LEU A 132 5.36 3.30 2.17
C LEU A 132 4.36 3.52 1.02
N LEU A 133 3.31 4.29 1.29
CA LEU A 133 2.27 4.65 0.34
C LEU A 133 2.38 6.16 0.00
N PRO A 134 2.08 6.55 -1.23
CA PRO A 134 2.01 7.96 -1.59
C PRO A 134 0.85 8.65 -0.84
N PRO A 135 0.96 9.97 -0.56
CA PRO A 135 -0.17 10.74 -0.08
C PRO A 135 -1.32 10.72 -1.09
N VAL A 136 -2.55 10.87 -0.59
CA VAL A 136 -3.72 11.12 -1.43
C VAL A 136 -3.51 12.43 -2.18
N PRO A 137 -3.73 12.49 -3.51
CA PRO A 137 -3.63 13.74 -4.26
C PRO A 137 -4.57 14.81 -3.70
N GLU A 138 -4.11 16.06 -3.68
CA GLU A 138 -4.89 17.21 -3.17
C GLU A 138 -6.11 17.52 -4.05
N ASP A 139 -6.08 17.10 -5.32
CA ASP A 139 -7.17 17.31 -6.29
C ASP A 139 -8.31 16.28 -6.14
N CYS A 140 -8.29 15.45 -5.09
CA CYS A 140 -9.34 14.46 -4.85
C CYS A 140 -10.57 15.05 -4.14
N PRO A 141 -11.79 14.55 -4.43
CA PRO A 141 -13.03 15.11 -3.87
C PRO A 141 -13.22 14.85 -2.37
N THR A 142 -12.58 13.81 -1.82
CA THR A 142 -12.61 13.50 -0.39
C THR A 142 -11.18 13.35 0.15
N PRO A 143 -10.96 13.55 1.47
CA PRO A 143 -9.63 13.39 2.07
C PRO A 143 -9.09 11.95 2.00
N LEU A 144 -9.93 10.98 1.62
CA LEU A 144 -9.58 9.57 1.44
C LEU A 144 -9.60 9.14 -0.04
N GLY A 145 -9.67 10.08 -0.98
CA GLY A 145 -9.77 9.83 -2.42
C GLY A 145 -11.17 10.11 -2.94
N VAL A 146 -11.94 9.07 -3.25
CA VAL A 146 -13.32 9.20 -3.79
C VAL A 146 -14.40 8.75 -2.80
N ARG A 147 -14.04 7.91 -1.82
CA ARG A 147 -15.00 7.38 -0.85
C ARG A 147 -14.97 8.17 0.45
N GLY A 148 -16.10 8.13 1.16
CA GLY A 148 -16.29 8.77 2.46
C GLY A 148 -16.94 10.15 2.37
N GLU A 149 -17.09 10.77 3.53
CA GLU A 149 -17.63 12.12 3.66
C GLU A 149 -16.61 13.17 3.16
N HIS A 150 -17.10 14.29 2.64
CA HIS A 150 -16.24 15.39 2.16
C HIS A 150 -15.40 16.03 3.26
N CYS A 151 -15.88 16.00 4.51
CA CYS A 151 -15.14 16.47 5.67
C CYS A 151 -14.77 15.29 6.56
N SER A 152 -13.50 15.21 6.97
CA SER A 152 -13.07 14.24 7.98
C SER A 152 -13.76 14.54 9.32
N ILE A 153 -14.13 13.49 10.04
CA ILE A 153 -14.69 13.63 11.39
C ILE A 153 -13.65 14.30 12.29
N LEU A 154 -14.08 15.33 13.02
CA LEU A 154 -13.28 16.00 14.06
C LEU A 154 -12.63 14.95 14.98
N ILE A 155 -11.31 15.01 15.09
CA ILE A 155 -10.49 14.05 15.87
C ILE A 155 -10.99 13.98 17.32
N ASP A 156 -11.47 15.10 17.86
CA ASP A 156 -12.04 15.19 19.22
C ASP A 156 -13.33 14.38 19.41
N ARG A 157 -14.11 14.14 18.35
CA ARG A 157 -15.26 13.22 18.41
C ARG A 157 -14.85 11.76 18.27
N LEU A 158 -13.80 11.47 17.51
CA LEU A 158 -13.30 10.11 17.36
C LEU A 158 -12.69 9.59 18.65
N THR A 159 -11.91 10.40 19.35
CA THR A 159 -11.34 10.03 20.66
C THR A 159 -12.43 9.72 21.68
N TYR A 160 -13.50 10.51 21.70
CA TYR A 160 -14.67 10.28 22.57
C TYR A 160 -15.44 8.98 22.27
N ILE A 161 -15.43 8.51 21.02
CA ILE A 161 -16.13 7.26 20.63
C ILE A 161 -15.29 6.01 20.93
N ILE A 162 -13.95 6.15 20.95
CA ILE A 162 -13.02 5.02 21.12
C ILE A 162 -12.70 4.76 22.60
N THR A 163 -12.83 5.78 23.47
CA THR A 163 -12.78 5.63 24.94
C THR A 163 -14.13 5.23 25.52
#